data_AF-A0A2G3A9R9-F1
#
_entry.id   AF-A0A2G3A9R9-F1
#
_cell.length_a   1.000
_cell.length_b   1.000
_cell.length_c   1.000
_cell.angle_alpha   90.00
_cell.angle_beta   90.00
_cell.angle_gamma   90.00
#
_symmetry.space_group_name_H-M   'P 1'
#
loop_
_entity.id
_entity.type
_entity.pdbx_description
1 polymer ?
#
loop_
_entity_poly.entity_id
_entity_poly.type
_entity_poly.pdbx_seq_one_letter_code
_entity_poly.pdbx_strand_id
1 'polypeptide(L)'
;MRLSFLRDSSDRVELEDRETFSALLTALEGTSPVALGGKWDEKMEPPFLKNIGHYRRYRFDSVRDLLRVMRNKLNHYRELPTEIQKILGTVPEGFDGYFRSRFPQLLIEVYKVMSEHCKDEDCFRKYFTSSEF
;
A
#
# COMPACT_ATOMS: atom_id res chain seq x y z
N MET A 1 4.67 12.30 3.84
CA MET A 1 4.57 11.34 4.97
C MET A 1 3.70 10.14 4.66
N ARG A 2 2.43 10.31 4.23
CA ARG A 2 1.51 9.18 3.92
C ARG A 2 2.07 8.17 2.91
N LEU A 3 2.43 8.63 1.70
CA LEU A 3 2.98 7.73 0.67
C LEU A 3 4.26 7.03 1.12
N SER A 4 5.16 7.76 1.81
CA SER A 4 6.39 7.19 2.37
C SER A 4 6.09 6.09 3.39
N PHE A 5 5.12 6.32 4.29
CA PHE A 5 4.71 5.32 5.27
C PHE A 5 4.16 4.06 4.60
N LEU A 6 3.25 4.19 3.63
CA LEU A 6 2.68 3.04 2.93
C LEU A 6 3.72 2.27 2.10
N ARG A 7 4.66 3.00 1.50
CA ARG A 7 5.79 2.39 0.78
C ARG A 7 6.70 1.61 1.73
N ASP A 8 7.14 2.24 2.81
CA ASP A 8 8.02 1.61 3.80
C ASP A 8 7.31 0.41 4.48
N SER A 9 5.99 0.50 4.71
CA SER A 9 5.14 -0.63 5.15
C SER A 9 5.13 -1.77 4.14
N SER A 10 4.97 -1.47 2.84
CA SER A 10 5.04 -2.49 1.79
C SER A 10 6.40 -3.20 1.75
N ASP A 11 7.50 -2.47 1.94
CA ASP A 11 8.85 -3.05 1.93
C ASP A 11 9.07 -3.96 3.13
N ARG A 12 8.62 -3.54 4.31
CA ARG A 12 8.72 -4.34 5.54
C ARG A 12 7.91 -5.63 5.46
N VAL A 13 6.69 -5.54 4.94
CA VAL A 13 5.76 -6.68 4.81
C VAL A 13 6.25 -7.69 3.78
N GLU A 14 6.95 -7.27 2.72
CA GLU A 14 7.51 -8.19 1.72
C GLU A 14 8.60 -9.12 2.30
N LEU A 15 9.26 -8.73 3.41
CA LEU A 15 10.24 -9.57 4.10
C LEU A 15 9.61 -10.78 4.80
N GLU A 16 8.31 -10.71 5.10
CA GLU A 16 7.56 -11.76 5.80
C GLU A 16 7.13 -12.92 4.86
N ASP A 17 7.34 -12.80 3.56
CA ASP A 17 6.92 -13.80 2.55
C ASP A 17 7.48 -15.20 2.75
N ARG A 18 8.60 -15.30 3.44
CA ARG A 18 9.30 -16.55 3.69
C ARG A 18 8.81 -17.21 4.98
N GLU A 19 8.06 -16.49 5.80
CA GLU A 19 7.59 -16.95 7.10
C GLU A 19 6.24 -17.65 6.96
N THR A 20 6.18 -18.91 7.41
CA THR A 20 4.96 -19.74 7.28
C THR A 20 3.82 -19.24 8.18
N PHE A 21 4.13 -18.47 9.24
CA PHE A 21 3.18 -17.98 10.24
C PHE A 21 3.48 -16.54 10.69
N SER A 22 3.64 -15.62 9.74
CA SER A 22 3.89 -14.21 10.06
C SER A 22 2.67 -13.58 10.75
N ALA A 23 2.81 -13.28 12.04
CA ALA A 23 1.79 -12.56 12.80
C ALA A 23 1.48 -11.18 12.19
N LEU A 24 2.50 -10.50 11.65
CA LEU A 24 2.35 -9.21 10.97
C LEU A 24 1.49 -9.36 9.70
N LEU A 25 1.77 -10.35 8.85
CA LEU A 25 0.96 -10.59 7.65
C LEU A 25 -0.47 -10.97 8.00
N THR A 26 -0.66 -11.84 9.01
CA THR A 26 -1.99 -12.22 9.48
C THR A 26 -2.77 -11.00 9.99
N ALA A 27 -2.16 -10.15 10.80
CA ALA A 27 -2.78 -8.92 11.30
C ALA A 27 -3.12 -7.96 10.16
N LEU A 28 -2.20 -7.75 9.20
CA LEU A 28 -2.41 -6.88 8.05
C LEU A 28 -3.58 -7.34 7.18
N GLU A 29 -3.62 -8.62 6.80
CA GLU A 29 -4.70 -9.17 5.98
C GLU A 29 -6.03 -9.24 6.75
N GLY A 30 -5.98 -9.33 8.09
CA GLY A 30 -7.15 -9.19 8.94
C GLY A 30 -7.86 -7.84 8.80
N THR A 31 -7.15 -6.79 8.36
CA THR A 31 -7.74 -5.47 8.14
C THR A 31 -8.48 -5.33 6.80
N SER A 32 -8.33 -6.29 5.86
CA SER A 32 -8.86 -6.20 4.49
C SER A 32 -10.33 -5.79 4.40
N PRO A 33 -11.27 -6.32 5.20
CA PRO A 33 -12.68 -5.93 5.11
C PRO A 33 -12.92 -4.43 5.32
N VAL A 34 -12.14 -3.78 6.19
CA VAL A 34 -12.28 -2.36 6.53
C VAL A 34 -11.37 -1.50 5.66
N ALA A 35 -10.10 -1.89 5.50
CA ALA A 35 -9.10 -1.15 4.76
C ALA A 35 -9.45 -1.04 3.26
N LEU A 36 -9.95 -2.14 2.69
CA LEU A 36 -10.30 -2.23 1.28
C LEU A 36 -11.77 -1.94 1.03
N GLY A 37 -12.67 -2.38 1.92
CA GLY A 37 -14.13 -2.24 1.74
C GLY A 37 -14.64 -2.94 0.48
N GLY A 38 -14.27 -4.20 0.29
CA GLY A 38 -14.51 -4.99 -0.93
C GLY A 38 -13.21 -5.39 -1.64
N LYS A 39 -13.31 -6.03 -2.81
CA LYS A 39 -12.13 -6.29 -3.63
C LYS A 39 -11.62 -5.00 -4.25
N TRP A 40 -10.32 -4.77 -4.24
CA TRP A 40 -9.77 -3.48 -4.65
C TRP A 40 -9.73 -3.28 -6.16
N ASP A 41 -9.82 -4.33 -6.97
CA ASP A 41 -9.92 -4.23 -8.42
C ASP A 41 -11.23 -3.59 -8.89
N GLU A 42 -12.32 -3.83 -8.16
CA GLU A 42 -13.63 -3.21 -8.44
C GLU A 42 -13.61 -1.68 -8.36
N LYS A 43 -12.56 -1.10 -7.75
CA LYS A 43 -12.37 0.34 -7.55
C LYS A 43 -11.38 0.96 -8.53
N MET A 44 -10.84 0.18 -9.46
CA MET A 44 -9.74 0.55 -10.35
C MET A 44 -10.16 0.54 -11.82
N GLU A 45 -9.53 1.39 -12.61
CA GLU A 45 -9.80 1.46 -14.04
C GLU A 45 -9.26 0.22 -14.77
N PRO A 46 -10.01 -0.37 -15.72
CA PRO A 46 -9.55 -1.55 -16.47
C PRO A 46 -8.18 -1.41 -17.15
N PRO A 47 -7.81 -0.26 -17.75
CA PRO A 47 -6.46 -0.05 -18.28
C PRO A 47 -5.37 -0.17 -17.20
N PHE A 48 -5.64 0.32 -15.99
CA PHE A 48 -4.73 0.19 -14.86
C PHE A 48 -4.57 -1.28 -14.44
N LEU A 49 -5.68 -2.00 -14.30
CA LEU A 49 -5.68 -3.43 -13.94
C LEU A 49 -4.93 -4.28 -14.98
N LYS A 50 -5.15 -4.02 -16.27
CA LYS A 50 -4.42 -4.67 -17.36
C LYS A 50 -2.92 -4.38 -17.27
N ASN A 51 -2.53 -3.14 -16.96
CA ASN A 51 -1.13 -2.76 -16.83
C ASN A 51 -0.43 -3.47 -15.67
N ILE A 52 -1.09 -3.66 -14.52
CA ILE A 52 -0.47 -4.31 -13.36
C ILE A 52 -0.45 -5.85 -13.52
N GLY A 53 -1.50 -6.43 -14.12
CA GLY A 53 -1.62 -7.87 -14.32
C GLY A 53 -0.60 -8.48 -15.29
N HIS A 54 0.02 -7.66 -16.14
CA HIS A 54 1.03 -8.13 -17.10
C HIS A 54 2.29 -8.70 -16.42
N TYR A 55 2.68 -8.17 -15.27
CA TYR A 55 3.96 -8.48 -14.64
C TYR A 55 3.83 -9.44 -13.45
N ARG A 56 2.69 -9.44 -12.78
CA ARG A 56 2.49 -10.21 -11.55
C ARG A 56 1.00 -10.49 -11.33
N ARG A 57 0.70 -11.66 -10.77
CA ARG A 57 -0.64 -11.98 -10.26
C ARG A 57 -0.81 -11.34 -8.88
N TYR A 58 -1.87 -10.56 -8.73
CA TYR A 58 -2.24 -9.95 -7.46
C TYR A 58 -3.54 -10.55 -6.93
N ARG A 59 -3.64 -10.66 -5.61
CA ARG A 59 -4.88 -10.99 -4.90
C ARG A 59 -5.65 -9.72 -4.59
N PHE A 60 -6.85 -9.60 -5.15
CA PHE A 60 -7.67 -8.38 -5.05
C PHE A 60 -8.36 -8.19 -3.70
N ASP A 61 -8.29 -9.17 -2.81
CA ASP A 61 -8.75 -9.14 -1.43
C ASP A 61 -7.61 -8.93 -0.42
N SER A 62 -6.38 -8.70 -0.90
CA SER A 62 -5.18 -8.57 -0.07
C SER A 62 -4.72 -7.12 0.06
N VAL A 63 -4.61 -6.64 1.31
CA VAL A 63 -4.06 -5.31 1.63
C VAL A 63 -2.60 -5.25 1.26
N ARG A 64 -1.85 -6.32 1.55
CA ARG A 64 -0.45 -6.44 1.15
C ARG A 64 -0.28 -6.23 -0.34
N ASP A 65 -1.09 -6.88 -1.17
CA ASP A 65 -0.94 -6.79 -2.62
C ASP A 65 -1.30 -5.41 -3.16
N LEU A 66 -2.26 -4.71 -2.54
CA LEU A 66 -2.51 -3.31 -2.86
C LEU A 66 -1.31 -2.42 -2.50
N LEU A 67 -0.72 -2.58 -1.31
CA LEU A 67 0.48 -1.84 -0.90
C LEU A 67 1.64 -2.10 -1.86
N ARG A 68 1.80 -3.35 -2.30
CA ARG A 68 2.81 -3.76 -3.29
C ARG A 68 2.59 -3.06 -4.64
N VAL A 69 1.35 -2.96 -5.11
CA VAL A 69 1.01 -2.20 -6.32
C VAL A 69 1.37 -0.73 -6.14
N MET A 70 0.97 -0.10 -5.04
CA MET A 70 1.27 1.30 -4.75
C MET A 70 2.78 1.57 -4.76
N ARG A 71 3.56 0.77 -4.04
CA ARG A 71 5.02 0.86 -4.03
C ARG A 71 5.61 0.72 -5.44
N ASN A 72 5.24 -0.33 -6.16
CA ASN A 72 5.81 -0.62 -7.48
C ASN A 72 5.51 0.52 -8.47
N LYS A 73 4.28 1.04 -8.47
CA LYS A 73 3.88 2.14 -9.37
C LYS A 73 4.46 3.48 -8.96
N LEU A 74 4.69 3.71 -7.67
CA LEU A 74 5.39 4.89 -7.21
C LEU A 74 6.86 4.87 -7.63
N ASN A 75 7.55 3.74 -7.45
CA ASN A 75 8.98 3.60 -7.77
C ASN A 75 9.26 3.71 -9.28
N HIS A 76 8.38 3.14 -10.12
CA HIS A 76 8.52 3.14 -11.57
C HIS A 76 7.63 4.17 -12.27
N TYR A 77 7.15 5.20 -11.56
CA TYR A 77 6.13 6.12 -12.09
C TYR A 77 6.52 6.73 -13.44
N ARG A 78 7.80 7.13 -13.60
CA ARG A 78 8.32 7.74 -14.84
C ARG A 78 8.35 6.78 -16.04
N GLU A 79 8.38 5.47 -15.79
CA GLU A 79 8.40 4.42 -16.80
C GLU A 79 6.97 3.97 -17.19
N LEU A 80 5.95 4.45 -16.48
CA LEU A 80 4.56 4.09 -16.78
C LEU A 80 4.11 4.70 -18.11
N PRO A 81 3.26 4.00 -18.87
CA PRO A 81 2.61 4.60 -20.04
C PRO A 81 1.86 5.88 -19.68
N THR A 82 1.82 6.85 -20.58
CA THR A 82 1.16 8.16 -20.36
C THR A 82 -0.30 8.02 -19.94
N GLU A 83 -1.02 7.04 -20.48
CA GLU A 83 -2.41 6.73 -20.08
C GLU A 83 -2.51 6.38 -18.59
N ILE A 84 -1.57 5.58 -18.08
CA ILE A 84 -1.54 5.18 -16.67
C ILE A 84 -1.13 6.34 -15.76
N GLN A 85 -0.17 7.17 -16.20
CA GLN A 85 0.20 8.39 -15.47
C GLN A 85 -0.98 9.36 -15.34
N LYS A 86 -1.82 9.48 -16.38
CA LYS A 86 -3.05 10.29 -16.35
C LYS A 86 -4.08 9.76 -15.35
N ILE A 87 -4.26 8.43 -15.28
CA ILE A 87 -5.16 7.79 -14.32
C ILE A 87 -4.69 8.06 -12.88
N LEU A 88 -3.40 7.85 -12.62
CA LEU A 88 -2.82 7.99 -11.29
C LEU A 88 -2.64 9.45 -10.85
N GLY A 89 -2.52 10.39 -11.79
CA GLY A 89 -2.17 11.78 -11.51
C GLY A 89 -0.70 11.97 -11.16
N THR A 90 -0.27 13.21 -10.99
CA THR A 90 1.13 13.58 -10.72
C THR A 90 1.59 13.08 -9.35
N VAL A 91 2.89 12.80 -9.22
CA VAL A 91 3.50 12.48 -7.92
C VAL A 91 4.00 13.76 -7.25
N PRO A 92 3.79 13.95 -5.93
CA PRO A 92 3.11 13.02 -5.02
C PRO A 92 1.59 13.20 -4.90
N GLU A 93 1.02 14.37 -5.16
CA GLU A 93 -0.34 14.73 -4.74
C GLU A 93 -1.44 13.97 -5.50
N GLY A 94 -1.33 13.88 -6.83
CA GLY A 94 -2.30 13.16 -7.65
C GLY A 94 -2.31 11.67 -7.34
N PHE A 95 -1.11 11.07 -7.26
CA PHE A 95 -0.93 9.67 -6.92
C PHE A 95 -1.51 9.34 -5.53
N ASP A 96 -1.21 10.14 -4.51
CA ASP A 96 -1.79 9.95 -3.17
C ASP A 96 -3.31 10.13 -3.20
N GLY A 97 -3.82 11.16 -3.87
CA GLY A 97 -5.25 11.45 -4.02
C GLY A 97 -6.02 10.31 -4.69
N TYR A 98 -5.43 9.67 -5.70
CA TYR A 98 -6.02 8.54 -6.41
C TYR A 98 -6.32 7.36 -5.47
N PHE A 99 -5.33 6.94 -4.67
CA PHE A 99 -5.50 5.83 -3.73
C PHE A 99 -6.29 6.24 -2.48
N ARG A 100 -6.10 7.47 -1.98
CA ARG A 100 -6.80 7.97 -0.79
C ARG A 100 -8.31 8.06 -1.01
N SER A 101 -8.75 8.50 -2.18
CA SER A 101 -10.19 8.59 -2.50
C SER A 101 -10.86 7.22 -2.61
N ARG A 102 -10.14 6.20 -3.11
CA ARG A 102 -10.64 4.82 -3.26
C ARG A 102 -10.55 3.99 -1.98
N PHE A 103 -9.53 4.24 -1.15
CA PHE A 103 -9.27 3.53 0.10
C PHE A 103 -9.07 4.50 1.27
N PRO A 104 -10.15 5.14 1.74
CA PRO A 104 -10.06 6.14 2.81
C PRO A 104 -9.52 5.55 4.12
N GLN A 105 -9.84 4.29 4.42
CA GLN A 105 -9.43 3.60 5.65
C GLN A 105 -8.04 2.94 5.57
N LEU A 106 -7.46 2.79 4.38
CA LEU A 106 -6.21 2.03 4.20
C LEU A 106 -5.07 2.52 5.10
N LEU A 107 -4.85 3.84 5.17
CA LEU A 107 -3.74 4.36 5.97
C LEU A 107 -3.92 4.07 7.44
N ILE A 108 -5.11 4.31 8.00
CA ILE A 108 -5.30 4.17 9.44
C ILE A 108 -5.25 2.70 9.87
N GLU A 109 -5.78 1.79 9.05
CA GLU A 109 -5.72 0.35 9.33
C GLU A 109 -4.28 -0.19 9.23
N VAL A 110 -3.54 0.19 8.19
CA VAL A 110 -2.10 -0.17 8.08
C VAL A 110 -1.31 0.46 9.23
N TYR A 111 -1.61 1.71 9.60
CA TYR A 111 -0.94 2.39 10.70
C TYR A 111 -1.09 1.67 12.03
N LYS A 112 -2.31 1.22 12.38
CA LYS A 112 -2.56 0.45 13.61
C LYS A 112 -1.70 -0.82 13.65
N VAL A 113 -1.68 -1.59 12.56
CA VAL A 113 -0.91 -2.83 12.47
C VAL A 113 0.59 -2.56 12.59
N MET A 114 1.12 -1.59 11.83
CA MET A 114 2.55 -1.27 11.91
C MET A 114 2.93 -0.68 13.27
N SER A 115 2.04 0.05 13.94
CA SER A 115 2.25 0.56 15.29
C SER A 115 2.34 -0.57 16.31
N GLU A 116 1.56 -1.63 16.15
CA GLU A 116 1.55 -2.76 17.08
C GLU A 116 2.78 -3.65 16.90
N HIS A 117 3.18 -3.90 15.66
CA HIS A 117 4.19 -4.90 15.33
C HIS A 117 5.59 -4.33 15.03
N CYS A 118 5.69 -3.09 14.56
CA CYS A 118 6.92 -2.55 13.98
C CYS A 118 7.34 -1.19 14.53
N LYS A 119 6.63 -0.60 15.50
CA LYS A 119 6.91 0.78 15.98
C LYS A 119 8.34 1.01 16.47
N ASP A 120 8.95 -0.03 17.04
CA ASP A 120 10.27 0.05 17.67
C ASP A 120 11.41 -0.20 16.67
N GLU A 121 11.09 -0.65 15.44
CA GLU A 121 12.03 -0.82 14.35
C GLU A 121 12.53 0.54 13.85
N ASP A 122 13.84 0.67 13.59
CA ASP A 122 14.48 1.95 13.25
C ASP A 122 13.85 2.62 12.01
N CYS A 123 13.42 1.85 11.02
CA CYS A 123 12.78 2.37 9.82
C CYS A 123 11.37 2.93 10.08
N PHE A 124 10.74 2.59 11.20
CA PHE A 124 9.38 3.00 11.55
C PHE A 124 9.29 4.01 12.68
N ARG A 125 10.33 4.15 13.53
CA ARG A 125 10.35 5.12 14.64
C ARG A 125 9.88 6.51 14.22
N LYS A 126 10.37 7.01 13.08
CA LYS A 126 10.00 8.32 12.49
C LYS A 126 8.50 8.55 12.24
N TYR A 127 7.68 7.49 12.25
CA TYR A 127 6.23 7.56 12.04
C TYR A 127 5.42 7.46 13.35
N PHE A 128 6.05 7.03 14.45
CA PHE A 128 5.38 6.72 15.72
C PHE A 128 5.91 7.53 16.91
N THR A 129 7.14 8.04 16.82
CA THR A 129 7.61 9.03 17.77
C THR A 129 7.11 10.40 17.29
N SER A 130 6.17 10.99 18.02
CA SER A 130 6.06 12.44 18.02
C SER A 130 7.42 12.98 18.43
N SER A 131 7.98 13.91 17.67
CA SER A 131 8.94 14.84 18.25
C SER A 131 8.26 15.41 19.49
N GLU A 132 8.78 15.08 20.67
CA GLU A 132 8.48 15.85 21.88
C GLU A 132 8.81 17.31 21.52
N PHE A 133 7.79 18.16 21.54
CA PHE A 133 7.98 19.60 21.61
C PHE A 133 8.20 19.97 23.08
#